data_AF-A0A7L1GI12-F1
#
_entry.id   AF-A0A7L1GI12-F1
#
_cell.length_a   1.000
_cell.length_b   1.000
_cell.length_c   1.000
_cell.angle_alpha   90.00
_cell.angle_beta   90.00
_cell.angle_gamma   90.00
#
_symmetry.space_group_name_H-M   'P 1'
#
loop_
_entity.id
_entity.type
_entity.pdbx_description
1 polymer ?
#
loop_
_entity_poly.entity_id
_entity_poly.type
_entity_poly.pdbx_seq_one_letter_code
_entity_poly.pdbx_strand_id
1 'polypeptide(L)'
;RVPKEKPKAEAAPKPRQGPTDEAQMAAAAALARMELKTKAKLPPSQEAIRNQVRKELMAEAAASERGLPTEEKDLSCPPTEGAAAPSVSGVYFVCPLTGVVVRKDEKEKHLREAIQSYFSVDPVAASIMEIHTFNRDREKVRMGVETMAKYLDNIYLHPEEEKYRKIKLQNKVFQERISCLEGTHRFFQAVGFETKTLPVPEQETTEEYYVLKEEMLSRLEDLKDYREQLVSSEPVRAQLDRQLCLFKPSPAAARFELPNDFYNLTAEEIKREQRLRTEAVEKASMLRTRAMREKEEQREMRKYNYTLLRVRFPDGYILQGTFYARESLSALYSFVREALRNDWLPFELLGPGGLKLTDESLAFNECGLVPSALLTLAWDTAVMEDIQAAEEEQPASCLKPELLSRVQTLS
;
A
#
# COMPACT_ATOMS: atom_id res chain seq x y z
N ARG A 1 58.74 -68.97 -32.22
CA ARG A 1 57.46 -69.25 -32.92
C ARG A 1 56.70 -67.93 -33.04
N VAL A 2 56.67 -67.38 -34.26
CA VAL A 2 55.76 -66.32 -34.73
C VAL A 2 54.60 -67.08 -35.42
N PRO A 3 53.33 -66.60 -35.42
CA PRO A 3 52.88 -65.70 -36.48
C PRO A 3 51.97 -64.52 -36.04
N LYS A 4 52.04 -63.46 -36.85
CA LYS A 4 51.22 -62.23 -36.92
C LYS A 4 49.88 -62.46 -37.65
N GLU A 5 49.04 -61.42 -37.62
CA GLU A 5 47.80 -61.12 -38.40
C GLU A 5 46.48 -61.35 -37.63
N LYS A 6 45.44 -60.51 -37.66
CA LYS A 6 45.02 -59.32 -38.45
C LYS A 6 43.92 -58.56 -37.65
N PRO A 7 43.70 -57.24 -37.86
CA PRO A 7 42.64 -56.48 -37.21
C PRO A 7 41.27 -56.71 -37.88
N LYS A 8 40.21 -56.82 -37.08
CA LYS A 8 38.83 -57.05 -37.57
C LYS A 8 38.15 -55.70 -37.83
N ALA A 9 37.76 -55.48 -39.07
CA ALA A 9 37.11 -54.28 -39.56
C ALA A 9 35.71 -54.06 -38.94
N GLU A 10 35.45 -52.82 -38.54
CA GLU A 10 34.17 -52.30 -38.05
C GLU A 10 33.28 -51.96 -39.25
N ALA A 11 32.12 -52.61 -39.37
CA ALA A 11 31.18 -52.40 -40.47
C ALA A 11 30.28 -51.19 -40.19
N ALA A 12 30.28 -50.20 -41.08
CA ALA A 12 29.48 -48.98 -40.98
C ALA A 12 27.95 -49.24 -41.03
N PRO A 13 27.12 -48.47 -40.29
CA PRO A 13 25.67 -48.58 -40.34
C PRO A 13 25.10 -47.99 -41.64
N LYS A 14 24.14 -48.71 -42.25
CA LYS A 14 23.44 -48.27 -43.47
C LYS A 14 22.58 -47.01 -43.20
N PRO A 15 22.50 -46.05 -44.13
CA PRO A 15 21.64 -44.87 -43.98
C PRO A 15 20.16 -45.25 -44.03
N ARG A 16 19.36 -44.68 -43.12
CA ARG A 16 17.89 -44.82 -43.08
C ARG A 16 17.28 -44.13 -44.29
N GLN A 17 16.43 -44.84 -45.05
CA GLN A 17 15.66 -44.26 -46.14
C GLN A 17 14.66 -43.23 -45.60
N GLY A 18 14.54 -42.09 -46.28
CA GLY A 18 13.58 -41.03 -45.94
C GLY A 18 12.12 -41.47 -46.17
N PRO A 19 11.15 -40.76 -45.56
CA PRO A 19 9.74 -41.11 -45.67
C PRO A 19 9.27 -41.02 -47.12
N THR A 20 8.57 -42.07 -47.57
CA THR A 20 8.00 -42.20 -48.91
C THR A 20 7.01 -41.07 -49.22
N ASP A 21 6.88 -40.70 -50.50
CA ASP A 21 6.04 -39.58 -50.95
C ASP A 21 4.58 -39.68 -50.49
N GLU A 22 4.07 -40.90 -50.33
CA GLU A 22 2.72 -41.16 -49.79
C GLU A 22 2.58 -40.71 -48.33
N ALA A 23 3.61 -40.89 -47.51
CA ALA A 23 3.60 -40.47 -46.11
C ALA A 23 3.64 -38.93 -45.99
N GLN A 24 4.34 -38.25 -46.89
CA GLN A 24 4.36 -36.79 -46.95
C GLN A 24 3.02 -36.22 -47.42
N MET A 25 2.40 -36.85 -48.42
CA MET A 25 1.08 -36.45 -48.92
C MET A 25 -0.03 -36.68 -47.88
N ALA A 26 0.04 -37.77 -47.12
CA ALA A 26 -0.87 -38.03 -46.00
C ALA A 26 -0.69 -37.01 -44.87
N ALA A 27 0.55 -36.61 -44.56
CA ALA A 27 0.82 -35.57 -43.57
C ALA A 27 0.29 -34.19 -44.01
N ALA A 28 0.47 -33.82 -45.27
CA ALA A 28 -0.09 -32.59 -45.84
C ALA A 28 -1.63 -32.59 -45.81
N ALA A 29 -2.27 -33.71 -46.14
CA ALA A 29 -3.73 -33.86 -46.07
C ALA A 29 -4.26 -33.79 -44.63
N ALA A 30 -3.50 -34.27 -43.64
CA ALA A 30 -3.86 -34.17 -42.23
C ALA A 30 -3.79 -32.72 -41.71
N LEU A 31 -2.77 -31.95 -42.13
CA LEU A 31 -2.66 -30.52 -41.80
C LEU A 31 -3.81 -29.70 -42.42
N ALA A 32 -4.18 -29.97 -43.68
CA ALA A 32 -5.31 -29.31 -44.33
C ALA A 32 -6.65 -29.57 -43.61
N ARG A 33 -6.82 -30.77 -43.03
CA ARG A 33 -8.01 -31.11 -42.22
C ARG A 33 -8.03 -30.38 -40.88
N MET A 34 -6.87 -30.12 -40.27
CA MET A 34 -6.76 -29.35 -39.02
C MET A 34 -7.08 -27.87 -39.23
N GLU A 35 -6.61 -27.28 -40.34
CA GLU A 35 -6.90 -25.88 -40.70
C GLU A 35 -8.37 -25.63 -41.08
N LEU A 36 -9.08 -26.63 -41.60
CA LEU A 36 -10.52 -26.53 -41.83
C LEU A 36 -11.32 -26.62 -40.52
N LYS A 37 -10.80 -27.33 -39.50
CA LYS A 37 -11.48 -27.51 -38.21
C LYS A 37 -11.40 -26.27 -37.31
N THR A 38 -10.38 -25.42 -37.48
CA THR A 38 -10.31 -24.10 -36.83
C THR A 38 -11.22 -23.04 -37.47
N LYS A 39 -11.76 -23.30 -38.66
CA LYS A 39 -12.70 -22.42 -39.39
C LYS A 39 -14.17 -22.84 -39.27
N ALA A 40 -14.54 -23.66 -38.29
CA ALA A 40 -15.95 -23.86 -37.94
C ALA A 40 -16.50 -22.56 -37.35
N LYS A 41 -17.04 -21.69 -38.21
CA LYS A 41 -17.69 -20.43 -37.84
C LYS A 41 -18.77 -20.72 -36.79
N LEU A 42 -18.67 -20.08 -35.63
CA LEU A 42 -19.76 -20.05 -34.66
C LEU A 42 -20.98 -19.38 -35.32
N PRO A 43 -22.21 -19.70 -34.89
CA PRO A 43 -23.41 -19.07 -35.44
C PRO A 43 -23.29 -17.53 -35.38
N PRO A 44 -23.77 -16.79 -36.40
CA PRO A 44 -23.52 -15.35 -36.56
C PRO A 44 -24.01 -14.51 -35.36
N SER A 45 -24.98 -15.01 -34.59
CA SER A 45 -25.44 -14.40 -33.35
C SER A 45 -24.39 -14.44 -32.23
N GLN A 46 -23.64 -15.52 -32.08
CA GLN A 46 -22.60 -15.64 -31.04
C GLN A 46 -21.36 -14.80 -31.37
N GLU A 47 -21.02 -14.67 -32.66
CA GLU A 47 -19.90 -13.84 -33.11
C GLU A 47 -20.22 -12.35 -32.99
N ALA A 48 -21.47 -11.94 -33.29
CA ALA A 48 -21.96 -10.58 -33.03
C ALA A 48 -21.93 -10.23 -31.53
N ILE A 49 -22.39 -11.13 -30.65
CA ILE A 49 -22.34 -10.95 -29.19
C ILE A 49 -20.89 -10.81 -28.71
N ARG A 50 -19.97 -11.67 -29.17
CA ARG A 50 -18.55 -11.58 -28.81
C ARG A 50 -17.90 -10.29 -29.27
N ASN A 51 -18.20 -9.84 -30.48
CA ASN A 51 -17.66 -8.60 -31.02
C ASN A 51 -18.21 -7.38 -30.29
N GLN A 52 -19.48 -7.39 -29.90
CA GLN A 52 -20.07 -6.33 -29.09
C GLN A 52 -19.46 -6.27 -27.68
N VAL A 53 -19.35 -7.42 -27.00
CA VAL A 53 -18.69 -7.52 -25.68
C VAL A 53 -17.22 -7.08 -25.75
N ARG A 54 -16.49 -7.48 -26.81
CA ARG A 54 -15.10 -7.06 -27.02
C ARG A 54 -14.97 -5.55 -27.28
N LYS A 55 -15.89 -4.98 -28.06
CA LYS A 55 -15.92 -3.54 -28.35
C LYS A 55 -16.27 -2.73 -27.10
N GLU A 56 -17.20 -3.18 -26.28
CA GLU A 56 -17.54 -2.57 -24.99
C GLU A 56 -16.38 -2.68 -24.00
N LEU A 57 -15.73 -3.84 -23.88
CA LEU A 57 -14.52 -4.02 -23.05
C LEU A 57 -13.37 -3.10 -23.50
N MET A 58 -13.14 -2.96 -24.81
CA MET A 58 -12.12 -2.07 -25.34
C MET A 58 -12.47 -0.60 -25.14
N ALA A 59 -13.73 -0.22 -25.31
CA ALA A 59 -14.20 1.15 -25.07
C ALA A 59 -14.09 1.54 -23.59
N GLU A 60 -14.40 0.61 -22.68
CA GLU A 60 -14.26 0.82 -21.23
C GLU A 60 -12.80 0.81 -20.77
N ALA A 61 -11.94 -0.03 -21.38
CA ALA A 61 -10.49 0.02 -21.14
C ALA A 61 -9.89 1.35 -21.61
N ALA A 62 -10.27 1.82 -22.80
CA ALA A 62 -9.84 3.11 -23.34
C ALA A 62 -10.38 4.31 -22.54
N ALA A 63 -11.59 4.22 -21.99
CA ALA A 63 -12.14 5.21 -21.07
C ALA A 63 -11.48 5.17 -19.69
N SER A 64 -10.86 4.04 -19.32
CA SER A 64 -10.13 3.87 -18.06
C SER A 64 -8.65 4.27 -18.18
N GLU A 65 -8.04 4.19 -19.37
CA GLU A 65 -6.66 4.64 -19.63
C GLU A 65 -6.57 6.15 -19.89
N ARG A 66 -7.64 6.76 -20.41
CA ARG A 66 -7.88 8.20 -20.20
C ARG A 66 -8.22 8.39 -18.73
N GLY A 67 -7.20 8.36 -17.89
CA GLY A 67 -7.31 8.63 -16.46
C GLY A 67 -8.22 9.83 -16.24
N LEU A 68 -9.14 9.70 -15.28
CA LEU A 68 -9.71 10.88 -14.67
C LEU A 68 -8.53 11.77 -14.25
N PRO A 69 -8.50 13.06 -14.63
CA PRO A 69 -7.86 14.02 -13.76
C PRO A 69 -8.46 13.77 -12.37
N THR A 70 -7.63 13.75 -11.35
CA THR A 70 -8.09 13.97 -9.98
C THR A 70 -8.74 15.36 -9.99
N GLU A 71 -10.00 15.45 -10.43
CA GLU A 71 -10.83 16.59 -10.14
C GLU A 71 -11.09 16.48 -8.63
N GLU A 72 -10.21 17.13 -7.88
CA GLU A 72 -10.61 17.95 -6.74
C GLU A 72 -11.67 18.94 -7.25
N LYS A 73 -12.88 18.43 -7.51
CA LYS A 73 -14.05 19.27 -7.58
C LYS A 73 -14.35 19.60 -6.14
N ASP A 74 -13.83 20.74 -5.71
CA ASP A 74 -14.51 21.57 -4.72
C ASP A 74 -15.98 21.68 -5.14
N LEU A 75 -16.80 20.80 -4.59
CA LEU A 75 -18.23 20.97 -4.50
C LEU A 75 -18.46 22.15 -3.55
N SER A 76 -18.30 23.35 -4.09
CA SER A 76 -18.88 24.55 -3.52
C SER A 76 -20.40 24.45 -3.66
N CYS A 77 -21.00 23.65 -2.78
CA CYS A 77 -22.38 23.89 -2.39
C CYS A 77 -22.45 25.30 -1.78
N PRO A 78 -23.43 26.14 -2.14
CA PRO A 78 -23.69 27.34 -1.36
C PRO A 78 -23.93 26.93 0.10
N PRO A 79 -23.54 27.74 1.09
CA PRO A 79 -23.66 27.37 2.49
C PRO A 79 -25.15 27.30 2.82
N THR A 80 -25.71 26.08 2.82
CA THR A 80 -26.92 25.80 3.57
C THR A 80 -26.50 25.76 5.04
N GLU A 81 -26.89 26.82 5.76
CA GLU A 81 -26.87 26.89 7.21
C GLU A 81 -27.52 25.61 7.78
N GLY A 82 -26.69 24.70 8.31
CA GLY A 82 -27.14 23.41 8.84
C GLY A 82 -26.32 22.17 8.46
N ALA A 83 -25.21 22.31 7.71
CA ALA A 83 -24.31 21.17 7.50
C ALA A 83 -23.66 20.76 8.84
N ALA A 84 -24.05 19.61 9.38
CA ALA A 84 -23.45 19.02 10.56
C ALA A 84 -21.92 19.01 10.43
N ALA A 85 -21.22 19.49 11.45
CA ALA A 85 -19.76 19.53 11.46
C ALA A 85 -19.20 18.13 11.17
N PRO A 86 -18.13 18.02 10.35
CA PRO A 86 -17.55 16.72 10.04
C PRO A 86 -17.14 15.99 11.32
N SER A 87 -17.47 14.70 11.42
CA SER A 87 -17.19 13.87 12.61
C SER A 87 -15.69 13.76 12.97
N VAL A 88 -14.80 14.14 12.05
CA VAL A 88 -13.36 14.30 12.26
C VAL A 88 -12.86 15.49 11.43
N SER A 89 -11.95 16.29 11.99
CA SER A 89 -11.32 17.44 11.32
C SER A 89 -10.25 17.06 10.28
N GLY A 90 -9.85 15.79 10.20
CA GLY A 90 -8.85 15.30 9.24
C GLY A 90 -8.22 13.98 9.67
N VAL A 91 -7.25 13.49 8.90
CA VAL A 91 -6.42 12.33 9.25
C VAL A 91 -5.06 12.83 9.72
N TYR A 92 -4.60 12.33 10.86
CA TYR A 92 -3.40 12.80 11.54
C TYR A 92 -2.38 11.66 11.68
N PHE A 93 -1.11 12.04 11.77
CA PHE A 93 0.02 11.14 11.80
C PHE A 93 1.01 11.57 12.87
N VAL A 94 1.58 10.60 13.58
CA VAL A 94 2.68 10.83 14.54
C VAL A 94 4.01 10.60 13.83
N CYS A 95 4.89 11.59 13.90
CA CYS A 95 6.26 11.45 13.43
C CYS A 95 7.10 10.70 14.48
N PRO A 96 7.72 9.55 14.17
CA PRO A 96 8.48 8.76 15.15
C PRO A 96 9.74 9.45 15.67
N LEU A 97 10.28 10.43 14.92
CA LEU A 97 11.52 11.14 15.30
C LEU A 97 11.27 12.31 16.26
N THR A 98 10.09 12.92 16.19
CA THR A 98 9.76 14.14 16.95
C THR A 98 8.60 13.95 17.92
N GLY A 99 7.79 12.89 17.75
CA GLY A 99 6.56 12.65 18.51
C GLY A 99 5.42 13.61 18.17
N VAL A 100 5.61 14.55 17.24
CA VAL A 100 4.62 15.56 16.89
C VAL A 100 3.53 14.97 15.99
N VAL A 101 2.28 15.32 16.30
CA VAL A 101 1.09 14.97 15.51
C VAL A 101 0.93 16.00 14.38
N VAL A 102 0.88 15.52 13.14
CA VAL A 102 0.76 16.35 11.93
C VAL A 102 -0.37 15.87 11.04
N ARG A 103 -0.97 16.78 10.26
CA ARG A 103 -2.02 16.41 9.30
C ARG A 103 -1.41 15.65 8.11
N LYS A 104 -2.25 14.85 7.43
CA LYS A 104 -1.85 14.05 6.27
C LYS A 104 -1.11 14.86 5.19
N ASP A 105 -1.51 16.11 4.94
CA ASP A 105 -0.95 16.94 3.87
C ASP A 105 0.41 17.52 4.25
N GLU A 106 0.64 17.75 5.54
CA GLU A 106 1.89 18.32 6.06
C GLU A 106 2.91 17.23 6.45
N LYS A 107 2.50 15.96 6.50
CA LYS A 107 3.33 14.86 7.00
C LYS A 107 4.68 14.73 6.30
N GLU A 108 4.72 14.90 4.97
CA GLU A 108 5.96 14.74 4.19
C GLU A 108 6.92 15.90 4.46
N LYS A 109 6.38 17.11 4.55
CA LYS A 109 7.14 18.31 4.88
C LYS A 109 7.73 18.20 6.29
N HIS A 110 6.92 17.81 7.27
CA HIS A 110 7.37 17.63 8.65
C HIS A 110 8.42 16.51 8.78
N LEU A 111 8.27 15.40 8.04
CA LEU A 111 9.30 14.35 8.02
C LEU A 111 10.61 14.87 7.43
N ARG A 112 10.56 15.69 6.38
CA ARG A 112 11.77 16.27 5.76
C ARG A 112 12.47 17.22 6.72
N GLU A 113 11.73 18.08 7.41
CA GLU A 113 12.25 18.98 8.44
C GLU A 113 12.80 18.22 9.65
N ALA A 114 12.11 17.15 10.10
CA ALA A 114 12.59 16.29 11.17
C ALA A 114 13.92 15.62 10.82
N ILE A 115 14.04 15.03 9.63
CA ILE A 115 15.30 14.41 9.18
C ILE A 115 16.40 15.46 9.03
N GLN A 116 16.08 16.65 8.52
CA GLN A 116 17.04 17.75 8.40
C GLN A 116 17.55 18.25 9.76
N SER A 117 16.69 18.33 10.77
CA SER A 117 17.13 18.65 12.14
C SER A 117 18.01 17.53 12.72
N TYR A 118 17.67 16.26 12.46
CA TYR A 118 18.45 15.10 12.89
C TYR A 118 19.83 15.03 12.21
N PHE A 119 19.98 15.63 11.02
CA PHE A 119 21.27 15.74 10.33
C PHE A 119 22.35 16.44 11.16
N SER A 120 21.98 17.31 12.10
CA SER A 120 22.94 17.96 13.00
C SER A 120 23.48 17.01 14.08
N VAL A 121 22.78 15.90 14.36
CA VAL A 121 23.17 14.89 15.35
C VAL A 121 24.02 13.81 14.67
N ASP A 122 23.48 13.21 13.61
CA ASP A 122 24.16 12.19 12.81
C ASP A 122 23.87 12.40 11.31
N PRO A 123 24.83 13.01 10.58
CA PRO A 123 24.70 13.28 9.14
C PRO A 123 24.51 12.02 8.30
N VAL A 124 25.14 10.90 8.67
CA VAL A 124 25.12 9.66 7.89
C VAL A 124 23.77 8.97 8.08
N ALA A 125 23.34 8.79 9.33
CA ALA A 125 22.03 8.21 9.64
C ALA A 125 20.88 9.00 9.01
N ALA A 126 20.90 10.34 9.12
CA ALA A 126 19.88 11.20 8.53
C ALA A 126 19.79 11.03 7.00
N SER A 127 20.93 10.93 6.32
CA SER A 127 20.98 10.74 4.87
C SER A 127 20.46 9.36 4.46
N ILE A 128 20.78 8.32 5.22
CA ILE A 128 20.25 6.95 5.02
C ILE A 128 18.72 6.97 5.17
N MET A 129 18.20 7.63 6.20
CA MET A 129 16.77 7.79 6.44
C MET A 129 16.09 8.54 5.29
N GLU A 130 16.72 9.59 4.76
CA GLU A 130 16.23 10.33 3.59
C GLU A 130 16.08 9.42 2.36
N ILE A 131 17.12 8.62 2.05
CA ILE A 131 17.15 7.70 0.91
C ILE A 131 16.04 6.66 1.02
N HIS A 132 15.85 6.05 2.19
CA HIS A 132 14.83 5.01 2.35
C HIS A 132 13.40 5.59 2.40
N THR A 133 13.23 6.82 2.90
CA THR A 133 11.90 7.38 3.20
C THR A 133 11.24 8.10 2.03
N PHE A 134 11.96 8.93 1.27
CA PHE A 134 11.35 9.78 0.23
C PHE A 134 11.28 9.13 -1.16
N ASN A 135 12.05 8.07 -1.40
CA ASN A 135 12.06 7.39 -2.69
C ASN A 135 10.92 6.37 -2.80
N ARG A 136 9.97 6.63 -3.71
CA ARG A 136 8.75 5.80 -3.91
C ARG A 136 9.06 4.41 -4.46
N ASP A 137 10.05 4.30 -5.34
CA ASP A 137 10.42 3.07 -6.05
C ASP A 137 11.37 2.23 -5.20
N ARG A 138 10.82 1.32 -4.38
CA ARG A 138 11.62 0.46 -3.48
C ARG A 138 12.67 -0.38 -4.20
N GLU A 139 12.40 -0.79 -5.42
CA GLU A 139 13.36 -1.57 -6.20
C GLU A 139 14.57 -0.74 -6.63
N LYS A 140 14.35 0.53 -7.02
CA LYS A 140 15.45 1.46 -7.32
C LYS A 140 16.26 1.78 -6.07
N VAL A 141 15.59 2.02 -4.93
CA VAL A 141 16.26 2.21 -3.64
C VAL A 141 17.17 1.02 -3.32
N ARG A 142 16.65 -0.21 -3.41
CA ARG A 142 17.43 -1.43 -3.18
C ARG A 142 18.64 -1.53 -4.10
N MET A 143 18.47 -1.29 -5.41
CA MET A 143 19.58 -1.33 -6.38
C MET A 143 20.61 -0.21 -6.12
N GLY A 144 20.17 0.98 -5.75
CA GLY A 144 21.03 2.10 -5.39
C GLY A 144 21.84 1.79 -4.13
N VAL A 145 21.17 1.34 -3.06
CA VAL A 145 21.80 0.91 -1.81
C VAL A 145 22.83 -0.19 -2.04
N GLU A 146 22.52 -1.21 -2.86
CA GLU A 146 23.48 -2.26 -3.20
C GLU A 146 24.70 -1.72 -3.95
N THR A 147 24.50 -0.76 -4.85
CA THR A 147 25.59 -0.14 -5.63
C THR A 147 26.47 0.74 -4.72
N MET A 148 25.86 1.51 -3.81
CA MET A 148 26.55 2.33 -2.82
C MET A 148 27.35 1.46 -1.84
N ALA A 149 26.75 0.38 -1.33
CA ALA A 149 27.43 -0.59 -0.47
C ALA A 149 28.66 -1.20 -1.17
N LYS A 150 28.55 -1.56 -2.45
CA LYS A 150 29.70 -2.04 -3.24
C LYS A 150 30.82 -1.00 -3.38
N TYR A 151 30.49 0.29 -3.51
CA TYR A 151 31.52 1.32 -3.53
C TYR A 151 32.26 1.41 -2.19
N LEU A 152 31.54 1.35 -1.07
CA LEU A 152 32.15 1.32 0.26
C LEU A 152 32.98 0.04 0.49
N ASP A 153 32.47 -1.12 0.09
CA ASP A 153 33.17 -2.41 0.21
C ASP A 153 34.47 -2.40 -0.61
N ASN A 154 34.47 -1.86 -1.84
CA ASN A 154 35.67 -1.77 -2.66
C ASN A 154 36.76 -0.89 -2.03
N ILE A 155 36.37 0.22 -1.39
CA ILE A 155 37.28 1.11 -0.69
C ILE A 155 37.84 0.44 0.57
N TYR A 156 36.98 -0.27 1.31
CA TYR A 156 37.37 -0.99 2.52
C TYR A 156 38.31 -2.17 2.23
N LEU A 157 38.04 -2.95 1.18
CA LEU A 157 38.85 -4.11 0.80
C LEU A 157 40.19 -3.71 0.15
N HIS A 158 40.23 -2.58 -0.56
CA HIS A 158 41.40 -2.11 -1.29
C HIS A 158 41.73 -0.64 -0.97
N PRO A 159 42.14 -0.34 0.28
CA PRO A 159 42.33 1.03 0.72
C PRO A 159 43.43 1.76 -0.04
N GLU A 160 44.51 1.08 -0.45
CA GLU A 160 45.66 1.68 -1.17
C GLU A 160 45.35 2.06 -2.63
N GLU A 161 44.27 1.53 -3.21
CA GLU A 161 43.96 1.76 -4.62
C GLU A 161 43.16 3.07 -4.83
N GLU A 162 43.85 4.11 -5.31
CA GLU A 162 43.24 5.42 -5.58
C GLU A 162 42.07 5.39 -6.59
N LYS A 163 42.01 4.37 -7.45
CA LYS A 163 40.93 4.21 -8.44
C LYS A 163 39.56 4.02 -7.77
N TYR A 164 39.51 3.38 -6.61
CA TYR A 164 38.26 3.15 -5.87
C TYR A 164 37.88 4.35 -4.99
N ARG A 165 38.84 5.25 -4.71
CA ARG A 165 38.61 6.48 -3.96
C ARG A 165 37.95 7.59 -4.79
N LYS A 166 37.77 7.37 -6.10
CA LYS A 166 37.19 8.32 -7.05
C LYS A 166 35.97 7.70 -7.74
N ILE A 167 34.82 8.36 -7.68
CA ILE A 167 33.58 7.92 -8.34
C ILE A 167 33.18 8.98 -9.37
N LYS A 168 33.11 8.59 -10.64
CA LYS A 168 32.68 9.47 -11.75
C LYS A 168 31.16 9.65 -11.76
N LEU A 169 30.66 10.88 -11.62
CA LEU A 169 29.22 11.16 -11.60
C LEU A 169 28.55 10.92 -12.95
N GLN A 170 29.29 11.08 -14.06
CA GLN A 170 28.80 10.83 -15.43
C GLN A 170 28.75 9.33 -15.81
N ASN A 171 29.12 8.43 -14.89
CA ASN A 171 29.02 7.00 -15.17
C ASN A 171 27.54 6.58 -15.32
N LYS A 172 27.20 5.86 -16.39
CA LYS A 172 25.83 5.36 -16.63
C LYS A 172 25.24 4.62 -15.43
N VAL A 173 26.03 3.77 -14.77
CA VAL A 173 25.57 3.02 -13.59
C VAL A 173 25.26 3.95 -12.42
N PHE A 174 26.08 4.98 -12.23
CA PHE A 174 25.87 5.97 -11.19
C PHE A 174 24.63 6.82 -11.46
N GLN A 175 24.46 7.30 -12.69
CA GLN A 175 23.32 8.13 -13.09
C GLN A 175 21.98 7.38 -12.98
N GLU A 176 21.93 6.14 -13.48
CA GLU A 176 20.70 5.35 -13.50
C GLU A 176 20.28 4.88 -12.11
N ARG A 177 21.23 4.54 -11.22
CA ARG A 177 20.92 3.89 -9.93
C ARG A 177 21.01 4.79 -8.71
N ILE A 178 21.87 5.81 -8.74
CA ILE A 178 22.21 6.61 -7.56
C ILE A 178 21.72 8.05 -7.76
N SER A 179 22.00 8.66 -8.91
CA SER A 179 21.60 10.06 -9.18
C SER A 179 20.08 10.27 -9.20
N CYS A 180 19.30 9.22 -9.43
CA CYS A 180 17.84 9.28 -9.41
C CYS A 180 17.22 9.24 -8.00
N LEU A 181 18.03 8.98 -6.96
CA LEU A 181 17.58 8.82 -5.58
C LEU A 181 17.86 10.11 -4.77
N GLU A 182 16.82 10.61 -4.09
CA GLU A 182 16.93 11.72 -3.15
C GLU A 182 17.78 11.31 -1.93
N GLY A 183 18.60 12.24 -1.40
CA GLY A 183 19.46 12.01 -0.23
C GLY A 183 20.83 11.37 -0.50
N THR A 184 21.09 10.83 -1.70
CA THR A 184 22.36 10.14 -2.01
C THR A 184 23.58 11.07 -1.99
N HIS A 185 23.45 12.29 -2.52
CA HIS A 185 24.52 13.28 -2.49
C HIS A 185 24.93 13.64 -1.06
N ARG A 186 23.95 13.86 -0.18
CA ARG A 186 24.18 14.16 1.24
C ARG A 186 24.83 12.99 1.96
N PHE A 187 24.43 11.76 1.63
CA PHE A 187 25.09 10.56 2.15
C PHE A 187 26.57 10.51 1.78
N PHE A 188 26.93 10.69 0.50
CA PHE A 188 28.33 10.67 0.09
C PHE A 188 29.14 11.79 0.77
N GLN A 189 28.58 12.98 0.93
CA GLN A 189 29.22 14.05 1.68
C GLN A 189 29.41 13.71 3.16
N ALA A 190 28.40 13.12 3.81
CA ALA A 190 28.44 12.72 5.20
C ALA A 190 29.48 11.60 5.46
N VAL A 191 29.63 10.67 4.51
CA VAL A 191 30.67 9.63 4.55
C VAL A 191 32.07 10.20 4.28
N GLY A 192 32.18 11.45 3.81
CA GLY A 192 33.46 12.14 3.62
C GLY A 192 33.96 12.17 2.17
N PHE A 193 33.07 12.04 1.19
CA PHE A 193 33.37 12.36 -0.21
C PHE A 193 33.18 13.85 -0.49
N GLU A 194 34.10 14.43 -1.26
CA GLU A 194 33.99 15.78 -1.80
C GLU A 194 33.71 15.73 -3.30
N THR A 195 32.85 16.62 -3.77
CA THR A 195 32.64 16.84 -5.21
C THR A 195 33.75 17.72 -5.75
N LYS A 196 34.55 17.20 -6.68
CA LYS A 196 35.61 17.93 -7.39
C LYS A 196 35.38 17.87 -8.89
N THR A 197 35.51 19.00 -9.56
CA THR A 197 35.56 19.08 -11.02
C THR A 197 36.99 18.86 -11.47
N LEU A 198 37.21 17.83 -12.28
CA LEU A 198 38.52 17.52 -12.86
C LEU A 198 38.46 17.73 -14.37
N PRO A 199 39.44 18.44 -14.97
CA PRO A 199 39.55 18.54 -16.42
C PRO A 199 40.01 17.20 -16.99
N VAL A 200 39.31 16.70 -18.01
CA VAL A 200 39.71 15.48 -18.71
C VAL A 200 40.78 15.84 -19.74
N PRO A 201 41.97 15.23 -19.72
CA PRO A 201 43.06 15.60 -20.63
C PRO A 201 42.79 15.33 -22.13
N GLU A 202 41.67 14.69 -22.49
CA GLU A 202 41.32 14.34 -23.87
C GLU A 202 40.12 15.14 -24.47
N GLN A 203 39.34 15.86 -23.66
CA GLN A 203 38.20 16.67 -24.11
C GLN A 203 38.14 17.96 -23.27
N GLU A 204 37.85 19.12 -23.87
CA GLU A 204 37.65 20.41 -23.16
C GLU A 204 36.38 20.42 -22.28
N THR A 205 36.02 19.28 -21.70
CA THR A 205 34.87 19.09 -20.83
C THR A 205 35.35 18.90 -19.40
N THR A 206 34.67 19.57 -18.46
CA THR A 206 34.86 19.37 -17.03
C THR A 206 33.98 18.20 -16.56
N GLU A 207 34.58 17.20 -15.93
CA GLU A 207 33.84 16.08 -15.34
C GLU A 207 33.81 16.18 -13.83
N GLU A 208 32.73 15.70 -13.22
CA GLU A 208 32.52 15.77 -11.78
C GLU A 208 32.83 14.40 -11.16
N TYR A 209 33.65 14.41 -10.13
CA TYR A 209 34.04 13.23 -9.38
C TYR A 209 33.73 13.41 -7.89
N TYR A 210 33.22 12.36 -7.25
CA TYR A 210 33.34 12.23 -5.80
C TYR A 210 34.71 11.68 -5.47
N VAL A 211 35.46 12.41 -4.64
CA VAL A 211 36.79 12.01 -4.17
C VAL A 211 36.72 11.86 -2.67
N LEU A 212 37.09 10.68 -2.16
CA LEU A 212 37.16 10.42 -0.72
C LEU A 212 38.27 11.24 -0.07
N LYS A 213 37.98 11.89 1.06
CA LYS A 213 38.99 12.59 1.87
C LYS A 213 40.00 11.61 2.46
N GLU A 214 41.26 12.04 2.54
CA GLU A 214 42.34 11.27 3.18
C GLU A 214 42.07 11.05 4.68
N GLU A 215 41.34 11.96 5.33
CA GLU A 215 40.92 11.85 6.73
C GLU A 215 40.09 10.57 6.98
N MET A 216 39.29 10.14 6.00
CA MET A 216 38.48 8.92 6.11
C MET A 216 39.29 7.63 5.96
N LEU A 217 40.49 7.69 5.38
CA LEU A 217 41.39 6.53 5.31
C LEU A 217 41.88 6.11 6.71
N SER A 218 41.87 7.03 7.67
CA SER A 218 42.18 6.73 9.08
C SER A 218 41.00 6.11 9.84
N ARG A 219 39.79 6.16 9.28
CA ARG A 219 38.52 5.68 9.86
C ARG A 219 37.84 4.65 8.96
N LEU A 220 38.60 3.67 8.48
CA LEU A 220 38.11 2.63 7.57
C LEU A 220 37.03 1.74 8.21
N GLU A 221 37.10 1.48 9.52
CA GLU A 221 36.08 0.74 10.27
C GLU A 221 34.69 1.41 10.18
N ASP A 222 34.63 2.75 10.25
CA ASP A 222 33.37 3.50 10.16
C ASP A 222 32.67 3.27 8.79
N LEU A 223 33.43 3.05 7.71
CA LEU A 223 32.85 2.76 6.39
C LEU A 223 32.09 1.42 6.38
N LYS A 224 32.56 0.45 7.17
CA LYS A 224 31.89 -0.84 7.32
C LYS A 224 30.58 -0.67 8.09
N ASP A 225 30.59 0.14 9.15
CA ASP A 225 29.41 0.46 9.94
C ASP A 225 28.37 1.22 9.11
N TYR A 226 28.80 2.24 8.33
CA TYR A 226 27.92 2.98 7.43
C TYR A 226 27.32 2.08 6.34
N ARG A 227 28.09 1.11 5.83
CA ARG A 227 27.58 0.11 4.88
C ARG A 227 26.56 -0.81 5.54
N GLU A 228 26.79 -1.26 6.76
CA GLU A 228 25.84 -2.08 7.50
C GLU A 228 24.54 -1.31 7.78
N GLN A 229 24.64 -0.07 8.23
CA GLN A 229 23.51 0.83 8.49
C GLN A 229 22.71 1.13 7.22
N LEU A 230 23.37 1.34 6.08
CA LEU A 230 22.70 1.61 4.80
C LEU A 230 21.83 0.41 4.36
N VAL A 231 22.29 -0.81 4.61
CA VAL A 231 21.60 -2.06 4.23
C VAL A 231 20.53 -2.46 5.24
N SER A 232 20.77 -2.24 6.54
CA SER A 232 19.86 -2.65 7.61
C SER A 232 18.76 -1.63 7.93
N SER A 233 18.93 -0.35 7.55
CA SER A 233 17.97 0.70 7.87
C SER A 233 16.61 0.49 7.19
N GLU A 234 15.55 0.69 7.97
CA GLU A 234 14.18 0.73 7.47
C GLU A 234 13.72 2.17 7.17
N PRO A 235 12.76 2.37 6.25
CA PRO A 235 12.20 3.68 5.96
C PRO A 235 11.42 4.23 7.17
N VAL A 236 11.59 5.52 7.46
CA VAL A 236 10.86 6.19 8.52
C VAL A 236 9.42 6.41 8.07
N ARG A 237 8.48 5.64 8.63
CA ARG A 237 7.06 5.79 8.32
C ARG A 237 6.35 6.51 9.46
N ALA A 238 5.66 7.60 9.12
CA ALA A 238 4.76 8.24 10.06
C ALA A 238 3.64 7.25 10.44
N GLN A 239 3.42 7.10 11.73
CA GLN A 239 2.37 6.21 12.25
C GLN A 239 1.03 6.94 12.21
N LEU A 240 -0.04 6.23 11.87
CA LEU A 240 -1.37 6.83 11.89
C LEU A 240 -1.72 7.16 13.34
N ASP A 241 -2.05 8.42 13.61
CA ASP A 241 -2.64 8.76 14.88
C ASP A 241 -4.09 8.26 14.87
N ARG A 242 -4.42 7.43 15.86
CA ARG A 242 -5.77 6.86 15.99
C ARG A 242 -6.78 7.89 16.50
N GLN A 243 -6.32 9.05 16.95
CA GLN A 243 -7.15 10.16 17.45
C GLN A 243 -8.26 9.66 18.37
N LEU A 244 -7.85 8.98 19.44
CA LEU A 244 -8.77 8.40 20.40
C LEU A 244 -9.64 9.51 21.00
N CYS A 245 -10.93 9.47 20.67
CA CYS A 245 -11.94 10.38 21.19
C CYS A 245 -13.04 9.59 21.89
N LEU A 246 -13.36 9.97 23.13
CA LEU A 246 -14.51 9.44 23.83
C LEU A 246 -15.67 10.41 23.73
N PHE A 247 -16.83 9.86 23.39
CA PHE A 247 -18.06 10.61 23.27
C PHE A 247 -19.14 10.07 24.19
N LYS A 248 -19.98 10.99 24.68
CA LYS A 248 -21.26 10.67 25.32
C LYS A 248 -22.40 10.95 24.33
N PRO A 249 -23.37 10.03 24.17
CA PRO A 249 -24.55 10.27 23.35
C PRO A 249 -25.31 11.49 23.87
N SER A 250 -25.63 12.45 22.99
CA SER A 250 -26.51 13.54 23.37
C SER A 250 -27.97 13.07 23.38
N PRO A 251 -28.79 13.56 24.32
CA PRO A 251 -30.23 13.29 24.34
C PRO A 251 -30.98 13.98 23.19
N ALA A 252 -30.34 14.95 22.50
CA ALA A 252 -30.91 15.63 21.34
C ALA A 252 -30.98 14.74 20.10
N ALA A 253 -30.04 13.79 19.93
CA ALA A 253 -30.04 12.86 18.79
C ALA A 253 -31.27 11.92 18.74
N ALA A 254 -31.96 11.72 19.88
CA ALA A 254 -33.17 10.89 19.94
C ALA A 254 -34.46 11.66 19.57
N ARG A 255 -34.40 12.99 19.44
CA ARG A 255 -35.54 13.83 19.09
C ARG A 255 -35.55 14.07 17.59
N PHE A 256 -36.33 13.25 16.87
CA PHE A 256 -36.47 13.33 15.42
C PHE A 256 -37.92 13.64 15.06
N GLU A 257 -38.33 14.89 15.28
CA GLU A 257 -39.66 15.38 14.87
C GLU A 257 -39.52 16.13 13.55
N LEU A 258 -39.93 15.48 12.46
CA LEU A 258 -39.92 16.06 11.12
C LEU A 258 -41.33 16.49 10.70
N PRO A 259 -41.49 17.63 9.99
CA PRO A 259 -42.77 18.04 9.43
C PRO A 259 -43.32 17.01 8.43
N ASN A 260 -44.65 16.89 8.35
CA ASN A 260 -45.31 15.93 7.45
C ASN A 260 -44.95 16.14 5.97
N ASP A 261 -44.65 17.37 5.55
CA ASP A 261 -44.26 17.71 4.18
C ASP A 261 -42.94 17.04 3.77
N PHE A 262 -42.07 16.67 4.71
CA PHE A 262 -40.85 15.90 4.43
C PHE A 262 -41.16 14.51 3.85
N TYR A 263 -42.28 13.91 4.23
CA TYR A 263 -42.69 12.59 3.74
C TYR A 263 -43.38 12.66 2.37
N ASN A 264 -43.66 13.87 1.86
CA ASN A 264 -44.25 14.06 0.55
C ASN A 264 -43.17 14.04 -0.54
N LEU A 265 -43.22 13.03 -1.40
CA LEU A 265 -42.32 12.89 -2.54
C LEU A 265 -42.49 14.04 -3.53
N THR A 266 -41.40 14.73 -3.84
CA THR A 266 -41.38 15.76 -4.87
C THR A 266 -41.32 15.15 -6.27
N ALA A 267 -41.82 15.87 -7.28
CA ALA A 267 -41.75 15.41 -8.67
C ALA A 267 -40.31 15.18 -9.17
N GLU A 268 -39.33 15.87 -8.58
CA GLU A 268 -37.91 15.70 -8.91
C GLU A 268 -37.33 14.41 -8.34
N GLU A 269 -37.71 14.03 -7.11
CA GLU A 269 -37.31 12.77 -6.49
C GLU A 269 -37.88 11.57 -7.25
N ILE A 270 -39.14 11.65 -7.68
CA ILE A 270 -39.79 10.61 -8.49
C ILE A 270 -39.05 10.41 -9.81
N LYS A 271 -38.67 11.50 -10.50
CA LYS A 271 -37.89 11.43 -11.75
C LYS A 271 -36.49 10.83 -11.51
N ARG A 272 -35.83 11.20 -10.40
CA ARG A 272 -34.52 10.67 -10.03
C ARG A 272 -34.60 9.18 -9.73
N GLU A 273 -35.63 8.75 -8.99
CA GLU A 273 -35.87 7.34 -8.71
C GLU A 273 -36.15 6.54 -9.98
N GLN A 274 -36.98 7.08 -10.89
CA GLN A 274 -37.24 6.45 -12.17
C GLN A 274 -35.94 6.25 -12.97
N ARG A 275 -35.09 7.28 -13.03
CA ARG A 275 -33.78 7.19 -13.70
C ARG A 275 -32.88 6.14 -13.07
N LEU A 276 -32.77 6.12 -11.73
CA LEU A 276 -31.96 5.12 -11.01
C LEU A 276 -32.48 3.70 -11.24
N ARG A 277 -33.80 3.51 -11.28
CA ARG A 277 -34.41 2.23 -11.63
C ARG A 277 -34.08 1.81 -13.05
N THR A 278 -34.17 2.71 -14.02
CA THR A 278 -33.80 2.43 -15.41
C THR A 278 -32.32 2.03 -15.51
N GLU A 279 -31.42 2.79 -14.90
CA GLU A 279 -29.98 2.48 -14.86
C GLU A 279 -29.69 1.15 -14.15
N ALA A 280 -30.43 0.82 -13.08
CA ALA A 280 -30.29 -0.46 -12.38
C ALA A 280 -30.76 -1.64 -13.24
N VAL A 281 -31.87 -1.49 -13.97
CA VAL A 281 -32.37 -2.48 -14.92
C VAL A 281 -31.38 -2.67 -16.06
N GLU A 282 -30.84 -1.59 -16.62
CA GLU A 282 -29.80 -1.66 -17.64
C GLU A 282 -28.58 -2.41 -17.12
N LYS A 283 -28.06 -2.04 -15.94
CA LYS A 283 -26.93 -2.74 -15.30
C LYS A 283 -27.21 -4.22 -15.03
N ALA A 284 -28.43 -4.57 -14.61
CA ALA A 284 -28.83 -5.96 -14.34
C ALA A 284 -29.02 -6.76 -15.64
N SER A 285 -29.44 -6.10 -16.72
CA SER A 285 -29.63 -6.73 -18.04
C SER A 285 -28.30 -6.96 -18.79
N MET A 286 -27.25 -6.24 -18.43
CA MET A 286 -25.92 -6.39 -19.03
C MET A 286 -25.18 -7.61 -18.46
N LEU A 287 -24.73 -8.50 -19.34
CA LEU A 287 -23.93 -9.66 -18.94
C LEU A 287 -22.54 -9.20 -18.44
N ARG A 288 -22.38 -9.12 -17.12
CA ARG A 288 -21.07 -8.82 -16.51
C ARG A 288 -20.12 -10.01 -16.65
N THR A 289 -19.00 -9.78 -17.32
CA THR A 289 -17.89 -10.74 -17.36
C THR A 289 -17.23 -10.86 -15.98
N ARG A 290 -16.57 -11.99 -15.71
CA ARG A 290 -15.80 -12.20 -14.47
C ARG A 290 -14.80 -11.06 -14.21
N ALA A 291 -14.12 -10.61 -15.26
CA ALA A 291 -13.16 -9.51 -15.19
C ALA A 291 -13.81 -8.18 -14.78
N MET A 292 -15.05 -7.89 -15.21
CA MET A 292 -15.78 -6.69 -14.80
C MET A 292 -16.13 -6.73 -13.31
N ARG A 293 -16.55 -7.89 -12.79
CA ARG A 293 -16.89 -8.05 -11.36
C ARG A 293 -15.67 -7.89 -10.47
N GLU A 294 -14.57 -8.57 -10.79
CA GLU A 294 -13.33 -8.48 -10.03
C GLU A 294 -12.74 -7.06 -10.05
N LYS A 295 -12.88 -6.34 -11.17
CA LYS A 295 -12.42 -4.94 -11.29
C LYS A 295 -13.29 -3.98 -10.47
N GLU A 296 -14.60 -4.17 -10.44
CA GLU A 296 -15.55 -3.35 -9.65
C GLU A 296 -15.33 -3.58 -8.15
N GLU A 297 -15.18 -4.84 -7.72
CA GLU A 297 -14.85 -5.20 -6.34
C GLU A 297 -13.51 -4.62 -5.90
N GLN A 298 -12.48 -4.68 -6.76
CA GLN A 298 -11.20 -4.02 -6.49
C GLN A 298 -11.31 -2.50 -6.40
N ARG A 299 -12.20 -1.88 -7.17
CA ARG A 299 -12.47 -0.44 -7.09
C ARG A 299 -13.18 -0.10 -5.78
N GLU A 300 -14.14 -0.89 -5.35
CA GLU A 300 -14.83 -0.72 -4.07
C GLU A 300 -13.86 -0.90 -2.89
N MET A 301 -13.02 -1.92 -2.91
CA MET A 301 -11.99 -2.15 -1.90
C MET A 301 -10.92 -1.04 -1.86
N ARG A 302 -10.68 -0.34 -2.97
CA ARG A 302 -9.72 0.78 -3.05
C ARG A 302 -10.38 2.15 -2.92
N LYS A 303 -11.71 2.20 -2.77
CA LYS A 303 -12.47 3.45 -2.71
C LYS A 303 -12.12 4.27 -1.47
N TYR A 304 -11.79 3.59 -0.38
CA TYR A 304 -11.47 4.22 0.89
C TYR A 304 -10.12 3.71 1.40
N ASN A 305 -9.24 4.65 1.75
CA ASN A 305 -7.93 4.34 2.34
C ASN A 305 -7.96 4.31 3.88
N TYR A 306 -8.95 4.98 4.47
CA TYR A 306 -9.12 5.13 5.91
C TYR A 306 -10.55 4.74 6.29
N THR A 307 -10.72 4.28 7.52
CA THR A 307 -12.04 4.00 8.11
C THR A 307 -12.15 4.64 9.49
N LEU A 308 -13.35 5.09 9.84
CA LEU A 308 -13.71 5.61 11.15
C LEU A 308 -14.49 4.54 11.91
N LEU A 309 -13.93 4.04 13.00
CA LEU A 309 -14.60 3.04 13.82
C LEU A 309 -15.06 3.68 15.12
N ARG A 310 -16.33 3.43 15.46
CA ARG A 310 -16.94 3.83 16.73
C ARG A 310 -17.29 2.58 17.51
N VAL A 311 -16.81 2.43 18.73
CA VAL A 311 -17.11 1.32 19.63
C VAL A 311 -17.97 1.82 20.76
N ARG A 312 -19.19 1.32 20.85
CA ARG A 312 -20.14 1.59 21.93
C ARG A 312 -19.87 0.64 23.09
N PHE A 313 -19.66 1.19 24.26
CA PHE A 313 -19.52 0.47 25.52
C PHE A 313 -20.89 0.22 26.16
N PRO A 314 -21.02 -0.82 27.01
CA PRO A 314 -22.25 -1.06 27.77
C PRO A 314 -22.63 0.14 28.66
N ASP A 315 -21.65 0.90 29.14
CA ASP A 315 -21.81 2.15 29.89
C ASP A 315 -22.47 3.30 29.09
N GLY A 316 -22.64 3.11 27.78
CA GLY A 316 -23.21 4.10 26.86
C GLY A 316 -22.18 5.05 26.23
N TYR A 317 -20.91 5.00 26.64
CA TYR A 317 -19.84 5.75 25.99
C TYR A 317 -19.53 5.22 24.59
N ILE A 318 -19.08 6.11 23.71
CA ILE A 318 -18.68 5.77 22.33
C ILE A 318 -17.21 6.17 22.16
N LEU A 319 -16.36 5.19 21.91
CA LEU A 319 -14.96 5.38 21.56
C LEU A 319 -14.80 5.48 20.06
N GLN A 320 -14.27 6.59 19.58
CA GLN A 320 -13.97 6.81 18.17
C GLN A 320 -12.47 6.66 17.92
N GLY A 321 -12.12 5.96 16.84
CA GLY A 321 -10.76 5.86 16.35
C GLY A 321 -10.67 5.84 14.83
N THR A 322 -9.60 6.40 14.29
CA THR A 322 -9.27 6.40 12.85
C THR A 322 -8.27 5.29 12.53
N PHE A 323 -8.60 4.45 11.55
CA PHE A 323 -7.80 3.28 11.14
C PHE A 323 -7.56 3.27 9.64
N TYR A 324 -6.61 2.46 9.16
CA TYR A 324 -6.50 2.18 7.73
C TYR A 324 -7.56 1.18 7.29
N ALA A 325 -8.12 1.33 6.09
CA ALA A 325 -9.13 0.38 5.60
C ALA A 325 -8.61 -1.07 5.44
N ARG A 326 -7.29 -1.26 5.38
CA ARG A 326 -6.62 -2.57 5.22
C ARG A 326 -5.93 -3.05 6.50
N GLU A 327 -6.11 -2.35 7.60
CA GLU A 327 -5.59 -2.77 8.90
C GLU A 327 -6.42 -3.96 9.43
N SER A 328 -5.79 -4.81 10.23
CA SER A 328 -6.40 -6.03 10.76
C SER A 328 -7.29 -5.73 11.96
N LEU A 329 -8.31 -6.58 12.15
CA LEU A 329 -9.19 -6.51 13.33
C LEU A 329 -8.41 -6.60 14.66
N SER A 330 -7.30 -7.32 14.71
CA SER A 330 -6.42 -7.39 15.88
C SER A 330 -5.95 -6.02 16.39
N ALA A 331 -5.76 -5.05 15.49
CA ALA A 331 -5.36 -3.70 15.84
C ALA A 331 -6.49 -2.95 16.56
N LEU A 332 -7.75 -3.20 16.19
CA LEU A 332 -8.91 -2.66 16.88
C LEU A 332 -9.09 -3.30 18.25
N TYR A 333 -8.94 -4.62 18.37
CA TYR A 333 -8.98 -5.30 19.67
C TYR A 333 -7.89 -4.76 20.61
N SER A 334 -6.67 -4.56 20.10
CA SER A 334 -5.57 -3.96 20.86
C SER A 334 -5.88 -2.51 21.28
N PHE A 335 -6.47 -1.71 20.38
CA PHE A 335 -6.88 -0.34 20.66
C PHE A 335 -7.97 -0.25 21.75
N VAL A 336 -8.95 -1.16 21.70
CA VAL A 336 -10.01 -1.24 22.72
C VAL A 336 -9.43 -1.71 24.05
N ARG A 337 -8.54 -2.71 24.05
CA ARG A 337 -7.82 -3.17 25.25
C ARG A 337 -7.04 -2.03 25.91
N GLU A 338 -6.33 -1.23 25.13
CA GLU A 338 -5.58 -0.07 25.65
C GLU A 338 -6.49 0.99 26.30
N ALA A 339 -7.75 1.11 25.87
CA ALA A 339 -8.72 2.03 26.43
C ALA A 339 -9.43 1.51 27.69
N LEU A 340 -9.47 0.19 27.88
CA LEU A 340 -10.06 -0.48 29.04
C LEU A 340 -9.19 -0.31 30.28
N ARG A 341 -9.79 -0.34 31.47
CA ARG A 341 -9.03 -0.34 32.73
C ARG A 341 -8.41 -1.72 33.02
N ASN A 342 -9.12 -2.77 32.62
CA ASN A 342 -8.74 -4.17 32.83
C ASN A 342 -8.48 -4.82 31.46
N ASP A 343 -7.22 -4.79 31.04
CA ASP A 343 -6.79 -5.23 29.70
C ASP A 343 -6.89 -6.76 29.51
N TRP A 344 -7.13 -7.52 30.59
CA TRP A 344 -7.15 -8.98 30.62
C TRP A 344 -8.53 -9.61 30.42
N LEU A 345 -9.62 -8.84 30.48
CA LEU A 345 -10.97 -9.40 30.31
C LEU A 345 -11.23 -9.74 28.82
N PRO A 346 -11.68 -10.96 28.51
CA PRO A 346 -12.22 -11.29 27.20
C PRO A 346 -13.47 -10.46 26.88
N PHE A 347 -13.49 -9.83 25.71
CA PHE A 347 -14.66 -9.15 25.17
C PHE A 347 -14.83 -9.46 23.70
N GLU A 348 -16.07 -9.41 23.23
CA GLU A 348 -16.44 -9.58 21.84
C GLU A 348 -16.87 -8.23 21.25
N LEU A 349 -16.52 -8.01 19.98
CA LEU A 349 -16.99 -6.86 19.21
C LEU A 349 -18.09 -7.29 18.25
N LEU A 350 -19.27 -6.71 18.42
CA LEU A 350 -20.43 -6.92 17.56
C LEU A 350 -20.45 -5.88 16.44
N GLY A 351 -20.44 -6.38 15.20
CA GLY A 351 -20.59 -5.60 13.97
C GLY A 351 -21.96 -4.92 13.83
N PRO A 352 -22.10 -4.02 12.84
CA PRO A 352 -23.40 -3.45 12.49
C PRO A 352 -24.36 -4.58 12.08
N GLY A 353 -25.41 -4.80 12.88
CA GLY A 353 -26.35 -5.92 12.71
C GLY A 353 -26.17 -7.09 13.67
N GLY A 354 -25.25 -7.00 14.65
CA GLY A 354 -25.05 -8.02 15.69
C GLY A 354 -24.17 -9.20 15.28
N LEU A 355 -23.49 -9.10 14.12
CA LEU A 355 -22.55 -10.12 13.67
C LEU A 355 -21.30 -10.11 14.57
N LYS A 356 -20.95 -11.24 15.17
CA LYS A 356 -19.72 -11.37 15.97
C LYS A 356 -18.49 -11.31 15.07
N LEU A 357 -17.53 -10.45 15.41
CA LEU A 357 -16.24 -10.36 14.72
C LEU A 357 -15.24 -11.37 15.33
N THR A 358 -15.27 -12.61 14.85
CA THR A 358 -14.43 -13.70 15.38
C THR A 358 -13.00 -13.72 14.82
N ASP A 359 -12.82 -13.31 13.57
CA ASP A 359 -11.55 -13.48 12.87
C ASP A 359 -10.65 -12.24 13.02
N GLU A 360 -9.72 -12.27 13.98
CA GLU A 360 -8.82 -11.13 14.27
C GLU A 360 -7.84 -10.78 13.13
N SER A 361 -7.65 -11.68 12.15
CA SER A 361 -6.72 -11.46 11.03
C SER A 361 -7.34 -10.77 9.82
N LEU A 362 -8.67 -10.69 9.72
CA LEU A 362 -9.34 -10.09 8.58
C LEU A 362 -9.17 -8.57 8.58
N ALA A 363 -9.13 -7.99 7.39
CA ALA A 363 -9.01 -6.56 7.20
C ALA A 363 -10.38 -5.85 7.27
N PHE A 364 -10.42 -4.59 7.71
CA PHE A 364 -11.68 -3.87 7.87
C PHE A 364 -12.51 -3.73 6.58
N ASN A 365 -11.86 -3.63 5.42
CA ASN A 365 -12.52 -3.62 4.11
C ASN A 365 -13.23 -4.93 3.78
N GLU A 366 -12.67 -6.07 4.17
CA GLU A 366 -13.24 -7.40 3.97
C GLU A 366 -14.42 -7.64 4.91
N CYS A 367 -14.36 -7.07 6.12
CA CYS A 367 -15.45 -7.12 7.10
C CYS A 367 -16.59 -6.11 6.82
N GLY A 368 -16.49 -5.31 5.76
CA GLY A 368 -17.49 -4.28 5.43
C GLY A 368 -17.56 -3.13 6.44
N LEU A 369 -16.51 -2.91 7.23
CA LEU A 369 -16.45 -1.88 8.29
C LEU A 369 -15.97 -0.51 7.74
N VAL A 370 -16.20 -0.25 6.45
CA VAL A 370 -15.69 0.90 5.71
C VAL A 370 -16.85 1.62 5.03
N PRO A 371 -16.89 2.96 4.98
CA PRO A 371 -15.90 3.93 5.49
C PRO A 371 -16.09 4.33 6.95
N SER A 372 -17.22 3.98 7.56
CA SER A 372 -17.51 4.22 8.96
C SER A 372 -18.38 3.09 9.50
N ALA A 373 -18.06 2.58 10.68
CA ALA A 373 -18.85 1.53 11.32
C ALA A 373 -19.03 1.81 12.82
N LEU A 374 -20.21 1.47 13.34
CA LEU A 374 -20.52 1.45 14.75
C LEU A 374 -20.53 0.01 15.22
N LEU A 375 -19.66 -0.29 16.18
CA LEU A 375 -19.49 -1.58 16.83
C LEU A 375 -20.02 -1.49 18.25
N THR A 376 -20.51 -2.60 18.78
CA THR A 376 -20.93 -2.68 20.19
C THR A 376 -20.02 -3.67 20.90
N LEU A 377 -19.42 -3.24 22.00
CA LEU A 377 -18.64 -4.10 22.87
C LEU A 377 -19.61 -4.89 23.76
N ALA A 378 -19.48 -6.21 23.73
CA ALA A 378 -20.16 -7.11 24.63
C ALA A 378 -19.13 -7.90 25.43
N TRP A 379 -19.32 -7.97 26.74
CA TRP A 379 -18.51 -8.84 27.59
C TRP A 379 -18.95 -10.30 27.38
N ASP A 380 -17.99 -11.22 27.44
CA ASP A 380 -18.34 -12.63 27.47
C ASP A 380 -19.16 -12.92 28.75
N THR A 381 -20.32 -13.55 28.56
CA THR A 381 -21.28 -13.81 29.63
C THR A 381 -20.69 -14.69 30.72
N ALA A 382 -19.85 -15.66 30.37
CA ALA A 382 -19.20 -16.55 31.33
C ALA A 382 -18.24 -15.79 32.26
N VAL A 383 -17.50 -14.82 31.71
CA VAL A 383 -16.54 -14.02 32.47
C VAL A 383 -17.25 -13.02 33.37
N MET A 384 -18.35 -12.42 32.92
CA MET A 384 -19.15 -11.55 33.79
C MET A 384 -19.80 -12.31 34.94
N GLU A 385 -20.22 -13.56 34.73
CA GLU A 385 -20.78 -14.42 35.78
C GLU A 385 -19.73 -14.76 36.85
N ASP A 386 -18.50 -15.10 36.43
CA ASP A 386 -17.39 -15.38 37.35
C ASP A 386 -16.95 -14.14 38.16
N ILE A 387 -16.94 -12.96 37.54
CA ILE A 387 -16.59 -11.69 38.21
C ILE A 387 -17.70 -11.24 39.16
N GLN A 388 -18.97 -11.42 38.79
CA GLN A 388 -20.11 -11.15 39.68
C GLN A 388 -20.13 -12.12 40.87
N ALA A 389 -19.71 -13.37 40.67
CA ALA A 389 -19.53 -14.35 41.74
C ALA A 389 -18.37 -14.02 42.70
N ALA A 390 -17.42 -13.16 42.28
CA ALA A 390 -16.24 -12.80 43.06
C ALA A 390 -16.41 -11.56 43.96
N GLU A 391 -17.58 -10.91 43.99
CA GLU A 391 -17.87 -9.72 44.83
C GLU A 391 -16.83 -8.57 44.74
N GLU A 392 -16.18 -8.38 43.59
CA GLU A 392 -15.45 -7.12 43.34
C GLU A 392 -16.45 -6.04 42.92
N GLU A 393 -16.54 -4.96 43.72
CA GLU A 393 -17.32 -3.77 43.40
C GLU A 393 -17.05 -3.32 41.96
N GLN A 394 -18.05 -3.44 41.09
CA GLN A 394 -17.91 -3.02 39.70
C GLN A 394 -17.58 -1.52 39.69
N PRO A 395 -16.42 -1.09 39.15
CA PRO A 395 -16.19 0.32 38.95
C PRO A 395 -17.26 0.84 37.99
N ALA A 396 -17.82 2.03 38.28
CA ALA A 396 -18.91 2.65 37.52
C ALA A 396 -18.59 2.91 36.04
N SER A 397 -17.36 2.66 35.58
CA SER A 397 -17.02 2.60 34.17
C SER A 397 -15.86 1.65 33.89
N CYS A 398 -15.93 0.95 32.75
CA CYS A 398 -14.89 0.03 32.28
C CYS A 398 -13.67 0.75 31.66
N LEU A 399 -13.76 2.06 31.44
CA LEU A 399 -12.75 2.87 30.76
C LEU A 399 -11.73 3.48 31.72
N LYS A 400 -10.52 3.75 31.22
CA LYS A 400 -9.48 4.45 32.00
C LYS A 400 -9.96 5.86 32.40
N PRO A 401 -9.70 6.30 33.65
CA PRO A 401 -10.16 7.59 34.17
C PRO A 401 -9.57 8.79 33.41
N GLU A 402 -8.36 8.65 32.87
CA GLU A 402 -7.72 9.67 32.04
C GLU A 402 -8.55 9.98 30.78
N LEU A 403 -9.15 8.96 30.19
CA LEU A 403 -9.98 9.11 28.99
C LEU A 403 -11.33 9.73 29.35
N LEU A 404 -11.90 9.36 30.50
CA LEU A 404 -13.17 9.92 30.99
C LEU A 404 -13.09 11.43 31.23
N SER A 405 -11.92 11.97 31.58
CA SER A 405 -11.73 13.42 31.74
C SER A 405 -11.78 14.22 30.42
N ARG A 406 -11.59 13.54 29.27
CA ARG A 406 -11.55 14.12 27.92
C ARG A 406 -12.84 13.90 27.13
N VAL A 407 -13.91 13.46 27.78
CA VAL A 407 -15.18 13.10 27.11
C VAL A 407 -15.81 14.34 26.47
N GLN A 408 -16.16 14.19 25.19
CA GLN A 408 -16.91 15.17 24.44
C GLN A 408 -18.38 14.75 24.32
N THR A 409 -19.29 15.70 24.20
CA THR A 409 -20.69 15.38 23.89
C THR A 409 -20.86 15.31 22.38
N LEU A 410 -21.43 14.22 21.86
CA LEU A 410 -21.79 14.13 20.44
C LEU A 410 -22.90 15.14 20.14
N SER A 411 -22.57 16.25 19.48
CA SER A 411 -23.53 17.26 19.04
C SER A 411 -24.38 16.78 17.88
#